data_AF-A0A662REA3-F1
#
_entry.id   AF-A0A662REA3-F1
#
_cell.length_a   1.000
_cell.length_b   1.000
_cell.length_c   1.000
_cell.angle_alpha   90.00
_cell.angle_beta   90.00
_cell.angle_gamma   90.00
#
_symmetry.space_group_name_H-M   'P 1'
#
loop_
_entity.id
_entity.type
_entity.pdbx_description
1 polymer ?
#
loop_
_entity_poly.entity_id
_entity_poly.type
_entity_poly.pdbx_seq_one_letter_code
_entity_poly.pdbx_strand_id
1 'polypeptide(L)'
;MTPATNPIIFAISRIENMMYQVTFDPSKGSGVIAANVSIIRDSDLNDALLIFKGVMKSGLGVGSYIRAIRDQESFGNIRLGRRECAIITPCSITIDSVLLKSGVSVRPIFGGIVQIKKGVPVRFTDILTYDSTTIDPIDALMSQELTSVTDVGSTGSGKILANVRVVPMHARERVEGVLETLKSANFDSILFVGEPNTEVLGVPIERDHIGIVAIGGTNPMAAVQEQGIPIRTQALSELIDIDEMEMV
;
A
#
# COMPACT_ATOMS: atom_id res chain seq x y z
N MET A 1 31.58 19.52 -18.91
CA MET A 1 30.81 18.75 -17.91
C MET A 1 29.58 18.22 -18.62
N THR A 2 29.46 16.89 -18.75
CA THR A 2 28.21 16.28 -19.21
C THR A 2 27.13 16.65 -18.22
N PRO A 3 25.95 17.16 -18.64
CA PRO A 3 24.86 17.44 -17.71
C PRO A 3 24.57 16.17 -16.90
N ALA A 4 24.41 16.29 -15.59
CA ALA A 4 23.89 15.19 -14.78
C ALA A 4 22.48 14.86 -15.30
N THR A 5 22.37 13.80 -16.09
CA THR A 5 21.09 13.27 -16.53
C THR A 5 20.54 12.43 -15.39
N ASN A 6 19.41 12.84 -14.79
CA ASN A 6 18.65 11.96 -13.92
C ASN A 6 17.99 10.90 -14.80
N PRO A 7 18.41 9.62 -14.75
CA PRO A 7 17.81 8.58 -15.56
C PRO A 7 16.35 8.38 -15.16
N ILE A 8 15.50 8.06 -16.13
CA ILE A 8 14.13 7.65 -15.86
C ILE A 8 14.16 6.31 -15.13
N ILE A 9 13.42 6.20 -14.02
CA ILE A 9 13.29 4.97 -13.23
C ILE A 9 11.81 4.59 -13.23
N PHE A 10 11.51 3.37 -13.69
CA PHE A 10 10.15 2.83 -13.64
C PHE A 10 9.74 2.50 -12.20
N ALA A 11 8.44 2.53 -11.92
CA ALA A 11 7.88 2.24 -10.61
C ALA A 11 8.29 0.84 -10.13
N ILE A 12 8.27 -0.16 -11.02
CA ILE A 12 8.69 -1.52 -10.68
C ILE A 12 10.13 -1.58 -10.14
N SER A 13 11.09 -0.87 -10.74
CA SER A 13 12.48 -0.89 -10.27
C SER A 13 12.63 -0.22 -8.89
N ARG A 14 11.83 0.81 -8.60
CA ARG A 14 11.79 1.41 -7.24
C ARG A 14 11.22 0.44 -6.22
N ILE A 15 10.15 -0.27 -6.59
CA ILE A 15 9.49 -1.28 -5.77
C ILE A 15 10.48 -2.40 -5.44
N GLU A 16 11.13 -2.99 -6.45
CA GLU A 16 12.11 -4.06 -6.28
C GLU A 16 13.25 -3.64 -5.35
N ASN A 17 13.86 -2.47 -5.60
CA ASN A 17 14.92 -1.95 -4.74
C ASN A 17 14.46 -1.77 -3.29
N MET A 18 13.22 -1.35 -3.06
CA MET A 18 12.68 -1.18 -1.71
C MET A 18 12.37 -2.54 -1.06
N MET A 19 11.90 -3.54 -1.80
CA MET A 19 11.69 -4.90 -1.31
C MET A 19 12.96 -5.50 -0.72
N TYR A 20 14.13 -5.26 -1.33
CA TYR A 20 15.41 -5.75 -0.81
C TYR A 20 15.88 -5.01 0.45
N GLN A 21 15.49 -3.74 0.64
CA GLN A 21 15.90 -2.93 1.77
C GLN A 21 15.02 -3.11 3.01
N VAL A 22 13.74 -3.45 2.85
CA VAL A 22 12.85 -3.83 3.96
C VAL A 22 13.47 -5.01 4.72
N THR A 23 13.52 -4.97 6.05
CA THR A 23 14.09 -6.01 6.92
C THR A 23 13.12 -6.64 7.89
N PHE A 24 11.86 -6.19 7.87
CA PHE A 24 10.81 -6.67 8.77
C PHE A 24 10.68 -8.19 8.83
N ASP A 25 10.68 -8.73 10.04
CA ASP A 25 10.43 -10.13 10.35
C ASP A 25 9.11 -10.23 11.13
N PRO A 26 8.01 -10.70 10.51
CA PRO A 26 6.70 -10.76 11.18
C PRO A 26 6.68 -11.73 12.36
N SER A 27 7.60 -12.71 12.43
CA SER A 27 7.67 -13.63 13.58
C SER A 27 8.25 -12.94 14.82
N LYS A 28 9.08 -11.92 14.61
CA LYS A 28 9.67 -11.10 15.69
C LYS A 28 8.90 -9.81 15.94
N GLY A 29 8.12 -9.37 14.96
CA GLY A 29 7.40 -8.10 15.00
C GLY A 29 8.33 -6.88 14.93
N SER A 30 9.55 -7.03 14.41
CA SER A 30 10.55 -5.96 14.40
C SER A 30 11.30 -5.87 13.06
N GLY A 31 11.93 -4.73 12.82
CA GLY A 31 12.69 -4.43 11.63
C GLY A 31 12.08 -3.31 10.78
N VAL A 32 12.75 -3.03 9.67
CA VAL A 32 12.42 -1.90 8.81
C VAL A 32 11.35 -2.29 7.81
N ILE A 33 10.30 -1.48 7.70
CA ILE A 33 9.19 -1.62 6.75
C ILE A 33 9.23 -0.54 5.67
N ALA A 34 8.57 -0.81 4.54
CA ALA A 34 8.28 0.21 3.55
C ALA A 34 7.03 0.99 3.97
N ALA A 35 7.07 2.31 3.83
CA ALA A 35 5.98 3.18 4.26
C ALA A 35 5.58 4.23 3.22
N ASN A 36 4.31 4.62 3.28
CA ASN A 36 3.76 5.76 2.57
C ASN A 36 3.84 6.98 3.47
N VAL A 37 4.10 8.15 2.88
CA VAL A 37 4.13 9.42 3.61
C VAL A 37 3.09 10.36 3.02
N SER A 38 2.14 10.77 3.85
CA SER A 38 1.13 11.75 3.50
C SER A 38 1.38 13.06 4.22
N ILE A 39 1.57 14.13 3.46
CA ILE A 39 1.85 15.49 3.94
C ILE A 39 0.54 16.27 4.00
N ILE A 40 0.29 16.88 5.14
CA ILE A 40 -0.94 17.62 5.45
C ILE A 40 -0.61 18.91 6.21
N ARG A 41 -1.55 19.86 6.25
CA ARG A 41 -1.43 21.03 7.13
C ARG A 41 -1.58 20.60 8.59
N ASP A 42 -0.81 21.24 9.47
CA ASP A 42 -0.86 20.98 10.92
C ASP A 42 -2.27 21.20 11.51
N SER A 43 -3.02 22.16 10.97
CA SER A 43 -4.40 22.45 11.38
C SER A 43 -5.37 21.28 11.15
N ASP A 44 -5.10 20.46 10.14
CA ASP A 44 -6.02 19.41 9.68
C ASP A 44 -5.56 18.02 10.17
N LEU A 45 -4.41 17.95 10.86
CA LEU A 45 -3.76 16.69 11.23
C LEU A 45 -4.62 15.84 12.18
N ASN A 46 -5.31 16.45 13.15
CA ASN A 46 -6.12 15.69 14.11
C ASN A 46 -7.32 15.03 13.43
N ASP A 47 -8.01 15.76 12.54
CA ASP A 47 -9.14 15.24 11.80
C ASP A 47 -8.70 14.14 10.82
N ALA A 48 -7.57 14.35 10.13
CA ALA A 48 -7.00 13.33 9.27
C ALA A 48 -6.59 12.07 10.03
N LEU A 49 -5.98 12.18 11.22
CA LEU A 49 -5.63 11.02 12.04
C LEU A 49 -6.87 10.23 12.47
N LEU A 50 -7.98 10.90 12.79
CA LEU A 50 -9.24 10.22 13.10
C LEU A 50 -9.75 9.41 11.91
N ILE A 51 -9.72 10.01 10.71
CA ILE A 51 -10.13 9.33 9.47
C ILE A 51 -9.20 8.15 9.17
N PHE A 52 -7.88 8.36 9.22
CA PHE A 52 -6.89 7.31 8.98
C PHE A 52 -7.11 6.12 9.91
N LYS A 53 -7.24 6.38 11.22
CA LYS A 53 -7.49 5.32 12.21
C LYS A 53 -8.81 4.62 11.98
N GLY A 54 -9.87 5.35 11.58
CA GLY A 54 -11.16 4.75 11.22
C GLY A 54 -11.07 3.78 10.04
N VAL A 55 -10.40 4.20 8.95
CA VAL A 55 -10.20 3.37 7.76
C VAL A 55 -9.35 2.14 8.08
N MET A 56 -8.25 2.31 8.83
CA MET A 56 -7.39 1.20 9.23
C MET A 56 -8.14 0.20 10.10
N LYS A 57 -8.96 0.65 11.06
CA LYS A 57 -9.80 -0.23 11.90
C LYS A 57 -10.89 -0.97 11.14
N SER A 58 -11.34 -0.40 10.01
CA SER A 58 -12.27 -1.09 9.10
C SER A 58 -11.60 -2.15 8.22
N GLY A 59 -10.28 -2.37 8.37
CA GLY A 59 -9.51 -3.32 7.57
C GLY A 59 -9.16 -2.79 6.19
N LEU A 60 -9.31 -1.50 5.92
CA LEU A 60 -9.03 -0.89 4.61
C LEU A 60 -7.66 -0.22 4.53
N GLY A 61 -6.79 -0.42 5.53
CA GLY A 61 -5.39 0.02 5.52
C GLY A 61 -4.42 -1.14 5.28
N VAL A 62 -3.15 -0.81 4.98
CA VAL A 62 -2.07 -1.80 5.03
C VAL A 62 -1.44 -1.77 6.40
N GLY A 63 -1.59 -2.88 7.11
CA GLY A 63 -1.24 -3.03 8.51
C GLY A 63 -1.94 -2.07 9.47
N SER A 64 -1.69 -2.25 10.76
CA SER A 64 -2.31 -1.45 11.83
C SER A 64 -1.31 -0.53 12.55
N TYR A 65 -0.35 0.04 11.80
CA TYR A 65 0.67 0.95 12.33
C TYR A 65 0.53 2.35 11.74
N ILE A 66 0.74 3.38 12.55
CA ILE A 66 0.72 4.78 12.14
C ILE A 66 1.77 5.58 12.90
N ARG A 67 2.35 6.59 12.26
CA ARG A 67 3.15 7.60 12.94
C ARG A 67 2.75 8.98 12.45
N ALA A 68 2.66 9.93 13.37
CA ALA A 68 2.50 11.35 13.03
C ALA A 68 3.81 12.09 13.29
N ILE A 69 4.23 12.91 12.34
CA ILE A 69 5.39 13.79 12.48
C ILE A 69 4.92 15.23 12.50
N ARG A 70 5.29 15.94 13.56
CA ARG A 70 5.09 17.37 13.77
C ARG A 70 6.42 18.05 14.03
N ASP A 71 6.48 19.35 13.77
CA ASP A 71 7.62 20.22 14.14
C ASP A 71 9.00 19.73 13.64
N GLN A 72 9.01 19.05 12.48
CA GLN A 72 10.22 18.63 11.80
C GLN A 72 10.32 19.31 10.43
N GLU A 73 11.54 19.68 10.03
CA GLU A 73 11.79 20.26 8.70
C GLU A 73 11.83 19.19 7.60
N SER A 74 12.08 17.94 7.97
CA SER A 74 12.18 16.81 7.03
C SER A 74 11.98 15.46 7.71
N PHE A 75 11.55 14.48 6.93
CA PHE A 75 11.54 13.06 7.29
C PHE A 75 12.12 12.25 6.12
N GLY A 76 13.22 11.52 6.36
CA GLY A 76 13.95 10.86 5.27
C GLY A 76 14.41 11.87 4.21
N ASN A 77 14.02 11.64 2.95
CA ASN A 77 14.29 12.54 1.82
C ASN A 77 13.20 13.60 1.60
N ILE A 78 12.15 13.58 2.42
CA ILE A 78 10.97 14.44 2.30
C ILE A 78 11.18 15.71 3.09
N ARG A 79 11.04 16.87 2.45
CA ARG A 79 11.01 18.18 3.12
C ARG A 79 9.58 18.56 3.46
N LEU A 80 9.38 19.04 4.68
CA LEU A 80 8.11 19.56 5.17
C LEU A 80 8.15 21.09 5.13
N GLY A 81 7.09 21.69 4.60
CA GLY A 81 6.90 23.14 4.61
C GLY A 81 6.59 23.67 6.01
N ARG A 82 6.61 25.00 6.15
CA ARG A 82 6.12 25.65 7.37
C ARG A 82 4.64 25.29 7.58
N ARG A 83 4.29 24.80 8.78
CA ARG A 83 2.95 24.33 9.17
C ARG A 83 2.47 23.10 8.40
N GLU A 84 3.39 22.32 7.83
CA GLU A 84 3.09 20.99 7.33
C GLU A 84 3.49 19.94 8.37
N CYS A 85 2.77 18.83 8.35
CA CYS A 85 3.01 17.63 9.13
C CYS A 85 2.95 16.43 8.20
N ALA A 86 3.41 15.27 8.68
CA ALA A 86 3.32 14.02 7.93
C ALA A 86 2.61 12.93 8.73
N ILE A 87 1.86 12.10 8.03
CA ILE A 87 1.31 10.84 8.52
C ILE A 87 2.01 9.72 7.75
N ILE A 88 2.56 8.74 8.47
CA ILE A 88 3.25 7.59 7.92
C ILE A 88 2.41 6.34 8.17
N THR A 89 2.19 5.56 7.11
CA THR A 89 1.49 4.27 7.17
C THR A 89 2.27 3.19 6.42
N PRO A 90 2.13 1.90 6.77
CA PRO A 90 2.79 0.82 6.05
C PRO A 90 2.37 0.75 4.57
N CYS A 91 3.28 0.25 3.74
CA CYS A 91 3.06 -0.03 2.33
C CYS A 91 3.01 -1.54 2.07
N SER A 92 2.22 -1.97 1.08
CA SER A 92 2.11 -3.39 0.70
C SER A 92 3.43 -4.00 0.22
N ILE A 93 4.41 -3.18 -0.12
CA ILE A 93 5.78 -3.61 -0.47
C ILE A 93 6.45 -4.34 0.70
N THR A 94 6.04 -4.07 1.93
CA THR A 94 6.47 -4.85 3.10
C THR A 94 6.02 -6.31 3.00
N ILE A 95 4.79 -6.57 2.54
CA ILE A 95 4.28 -7.93 2.29
C ILE A 95 5.10 -8.59 1.19
N ASP A 96 5.38 -7.85 0.11
CA ASP A 96 6.18 -8.34 -1.01
C ASP A 96 7.62 -8.71 -0.55
N SER A 97 8.24 -7.91 0.30
CA SER A 97 9.56 -8.23 0.88
C SER A 97 9.54 -9.48 1.75
N VAL A 98 8.53 -9.64 2.61
CA VAL A 98 8.43 -10.80 3.51
C VAL A 98 8.23 -12.09 2.71
N LEU A 99 7.40 -12.06 1.66
CA LEU A 99 7.24 -13.18 0.73
C LEU A 99 8.57 -13.52 0.04
N LEU A 100 9.25 -12.51 -0.51
CA LEU A 100 10.56 -12.66 -1.15
C LEU A 100 11.57 -13.33 -0.22
N LYS A 101 11.69 -12.85 1.02
CA LYS A 101 12.64 -13.37 2.01
C LYS A 101 12.29 -14.75 2.55
N SER A 102 11.03 -15.15 2.42
CA SER A 102 10.58 -16.52 2.68
C SER A 102 10.88 -17.49 1.52
N GLY A 103 11.57 -17.02 0.48
CA GLY A 103 11.90 -17.80 -0.71
C GLY A 103 10.73 -17.97 -1.67
N VAL A 104 9.74 -17.07 -1.62
CA VAL A 104 8.66 -16.99 -2.62
C VAL A 104 9.03 -15.91 -3.63
N SER A 105 9.18 -16.26 -4.91
CA SER A 105 9.36 -15.26 -5.96
C SER A 105 8.05 -14.51 -6.17
N VAL A 106 7.96 -13.29 -5.63
CA VAL A 106 6.78 -12.43 -5.74
C VAL A 106 7.05 -11.28 -6.69
N ARG A 107 6.07 -10.97 -7.53
CA ARG A 107 6.14 -9.88 -8.49
C ARG A 107 4.89 -9.01 -8.44
N PRO A 108 4.98 -7.76 -7.95
CA PRO A 108 3.93 -6.76 -8.09
C PRO A 108 3.71 -6.44 -9.57
N ILE A 109 2.47 -6.48 -10.05
CA ILE A 109 2.16 -6.31 -11.47
C ILE A 109 1.40 -5.01 -11.78
N PHE A 110 0.43 -4.63 -10.95
CA PHE A 110 -0.33 -3.39 -11.13
C PHE A 110 -0.97 -2.88 -9.85
N GLY A 111 -1.29 -1.58 -9.85
CA GLY A 111 -2.24 -0.96 -8.94
C GLY A 111 -3.56 -0.68 -9.65
N GLY A 112 -4.67 -0.68 -8.92
CA GLY A 112 -5.99 -0.54 -9.50
C GLY A 112 -7.07 -0.11 -8.52
N ILE A 113 -8.26 0.13 -9.06
CA ILE A 113 -9.48 0.40 -8.30
C ILE A 113 -10.34 -0.86 -8.31
N VAL A 114 -10.71 -1.33 -7.12
CA VAL A 114 -11.59 -2.49 -6.93
C VAL A 114 -12.97 -2.02 -6.50
N GLN A 115 -13.99 -2.52 -7.19
CA GLN A 115 -15.38 -2.36 -6.77
C GLN A 115 -15.71 -3.36 -5.65
N ILE A 116 -16.18 -2.84 -4.52
CA ILE A 116 -16.71 -3.62 -3.40
C ILE A 116 -18.24 -3.54 -3.41
N LYS A 117 -18.92 -4.67 -3.22
CA LYS A 117 -20.37 -4.74 -3.11
C LYS A 117 -20.76 -5.60 -1.92
N LYS A 118 -21.40 -5.01 -0.91
CA LYS A 118 -21.83 -5.68 0.33
C LYS A 118 -20.69 -6.48 0.99
N GLY A 119 -19.51 -5.89 1.09
CA GLY A 119 -18.30 -6.47 1.68
C GLY A 119 -17.54 -7.42 0.75
N VAL A 120 -18.03 -7.67 -0.47
CA VAL A 120 -17.41 -8.62 -1.40
C VAL A 120 -16.68 -7.87 -2.52
N PRO A 121 -15.38 -8.13 -2.77
CA PRO A 121 -14.68 -7.60 -3.93
C PRO A 121 -15.23 -8.24 -5.22
N VAL A 122 -15.61 -7.41 -6.19
CA VAL A 122 -16.30 -7.85 -7.41
C VAL A 122 -15.35 -7.93 -8.59
N ARG A 123 -14.68 -6.82 -8.90
CA ARG A 123 -13.76 -6.69 -10.03
C ARG A 123 -12.87 -5.45 -9.91
N PHE A 124 -11.77 -5.44 -10.65
CA PHE A 124 -11.08 -4.20 -10.98
C PHE A 124 -11.91 -3.39 -11.99
N THR A 125 -11.99 -2.07 -11.78
CA THR A 125 -12.60 -1.14 -12.75
C THR A 125 -11.53 -0.44 -13.59
N ASP A 126 -10.36 -0.20 -12.99
CA ASP A 126 -9.26 0.57 -13.56
C ASP A 126 -7.95 -0.06 -13.07
N ILE A 127 -6.94 -0.15 -13.94
CA ILE A 127 -5.60 -0.68 -13.61
C ILE A 127 -4.50 0.12 -14.30
N LEU A 128 -3.34 0.22 -13.66
CA LEU A 128 -2.09 0.74 -14.22
C LEU A 128 -0.93 -0.17 -13.80
N THR A 129 -0.14 -0.64 -14.75
CA THR A 129 0.95 -1.60 -14.49
C THR A 129 2.22 -0.92 -13.99
N TYR A 130 2.94 -1.57 -13.07
CA TYR A 130 4.17 -1.00 -12.50
C TYR A 130 5.36 -1.01 -13.47
N ASP A 131 5.35 -1.91 -14.45
CA ASP A 131 6.42 -2.09 -15.44
C ASP A 131 6.42 -1.05 -16.55
N SER A 132 5.31 -0.33 -16.70
CA SER A 132 5.06 0.59 -17.81
C SER A 132 4.85 2.03 -17.34
N THR A 133 4.99 2.29 -16.03
CA THR A 133 4.82 3.63 -15.44
C THR A 133 6.05 4.05 -14.63
N THR A 134 6.28 5.36 -14.57
CA THR A 134 7.32 5.99 -13.73
C THR A 134 6.75 6.60 -12.44
N ILE A 135 5.43 6.77 -12.42
CA ILE A 135 4.64 7.20 -11.28
C ILE A 135 4.00 5.98 -10.61
N ASP A 136 3.70 6.07 -9.31
CA ASP A 136 2.93 5.02 -8.64
C ASP A 136 1.50 4.95 -9.22
N PRO A 137 1.11 3.81 -9.82
CA PRO A 137 -0.27 3.52 -10.23
C PRO A 137 -1.36 3.94 -9.23
N ILE A 138 -1.14 3.67 -7.95
CA ILE A 138 -2.15 3.90 -6.92
C ILE A 138 -2.32 5.39 -6.66
N ASP A 139 -1.23 6.15 -6.58
CA ASP A 139 -1.28 7.62 -6.45
C ASP A 139 -1.94 8.26 -7.68
N ALA A 140 -1.62 7.76 -8.88
CA ALA A 140 -2.19 8.25 -10.12
C ALA A 140 -3.72 8.05 -10.14
N LEU A 141 -4.20 6.86 -9.79
CA LEU A 141 -5.63 6.54 -9.76
C LEU A 141 -6.38 7.29 -8.66
N MET A 142 -5.77 7.41 -7.48
CA MET A 142 -6.32 8.18 -6.37
C MET A 142 -6.50 9.67 -6.73
N SER A 143 -5.55 10.25 -7.47
CA SER A 143 -5.62 11.65 -7.92
C SER A 143 -6.80 11.96 -8.85
N GLN A 144 -7.45 10.92 -9.39
CA GLN A 144 -8.65 11.06 -10.22
C GLN A 144 -9.95 11.10 -9.40
N GLU A 145 -9.87 11.03 -8.07
CA GLU A 145 -11.02 11.10 -7.15
C GLU A 145 -12.11 10.06 -7.48
N LEU A 146 -11.68 8.86 -7.90
CA LEU A 146 -12.57 7.78 -8.34
C LEU A 146 -12.96 6.80 -7.22
N THR A 147 -12.45 7.00 -6.00
CA THR A 147 -12.67 6.12 -4.85
C THR A 147 -13.90 6.51 -4.04
N SER A 148 -14.38 5.58 -3.23
CA SER A 148 -15.38 5.82 -2.19
C SER A 148 -15.10 4.92 -0.98
N VAL A 149 -13.89 5.07 -0.42
CA VAL A 149 -13.38 4.27 0.70
C VAL A 149 -14.27 4.44 1.94
N THR A 150 -14.72 5.67 2.20
CA THR A 150 -15.62 5.98 3.32
C THR A 150 -16.99 5.29 3.18
N ASP A 151 -17.52 5.17 1.95
CA ASP A 151 -18.75 4.41 1.67
C ASP A 151 -18.55 2.92 1.90
N VAL A 152 -17.39 2.37 1.56
CA VAL A 152 -17.08 0.95 1.83
C VAL A 152 -17.03 0.68 3.32
N GLY A 153 -16.40 1.56 4.11
CA GLY A 153 -16.35 1.42 5.56
C GLY A 153 -17.73 1.52 6.24
N SER A 154 -18.65 2.32 5.69
CA SER A 154 -19.97 2.58 6.29
C SER A 154 -21.09 1.68 5.77
N THR A 155 -21.08 1.33 4.48
CA THR A 155 -22.16 0.59 3.80
C THR A 155 -21.72 -0.78 3.29
N GLY A 156 -20.41 -1.06 3.31
CA GLY A 156 -19.83 -2.24 2.69
C GLY A 156 -19.81 -2.18 1.15
N SER A 157 -20.12 -1.05 0.53
CA SER A 157 -20.16 -0.93 -0.94
C SER A 157 -19.50 0.35 -1.41
N GLY A 158 -18.80 0.29 -2.54
CA GLY A 158 -18.05 1.43 -3.06
C GLY A 158 -16.82 0.99 -3.83
N LYS A 159 -15.80 1.85 -3.86
CA LYS A 159 -14.55 1.62 -4.60
C LYS A 159 -13.34 1.90 -3.71
N ILE A 160 -12.38 0.98 -3.70
CA ILE A 160 -11.13 1.12 -2.97
C ILE A 160 -9.93 0.93 -3.89
N LEU A 161 -8.77 1.41 -3.45
CA LEU A 161 -7.50 1.12 -4.08
C LEU A 161 -7.01 -0.25 -3.63
N ALA A 162 -6.46 -1.02 -4.56
CA ALA A 162 -5.82 -2.29 -4.30
C ALA A 162 -4.70 -2.52 -5.33
N ASN A 163 -3.77 -3.39 -5.00
CA ASN A 163 -2.71 -3.79 -5.91
C ASN A 163 -2.62 -5.30 -6.00
N VAL A 164 -2.06 -5.78 -7.12
CA VAL A 164 -1.93 -7.20 -7.39
C VAL A 164 -0.47 -7.57 -7.52
N ARG A 165 -0.12 -8.70 -6.92
CA ARG A 165 1.12 -9.42 -7.18
C ARG A 165 0.82 -10.83 -7.61
N VAL A 166 1.76 -11.41 -8.33
CA VAL A 166 1.73 -12.81 -8.74
C VAL A 166 2.87 -13.55 -8.08
N VAL A 167 2.63 -14.82 -7.80
CA VAL A 167 3.62 -15.77 -7.28
C VAL A 167 3.45 -17.11 -8.00
N PRO A 168 4.52 -17.92 -8.12
CA PRO A 168 4.42 -19.27 -8.69
C PRO A 168 3.37 -20.10 -7.95
N MET A 169 2.48 -20.78 -8.68
CA MET A 169 1.39 -21.55 -8.07
C MET A 169 1.89 -22.67 -7.12
N HIS A 170 3.08 -23.22 -7.38
CA HIS A 170 3.70 -24.23 -6.53
C HIS A 170 4.15 -23.69 -5.16
N ALA A 171 4.21 -22.36 -5.00
CA ALA A 171 4.52 -21.71 -3.73
C ALA A 171 3.27 -21.47 -2.86
N ARG A 172 2.06 -21.87 -3.29
CA ARG A 172 0.79 -21.54 -2.63
C ARG A 172 0.76 -21.84 -1.13
N GLU A 173 1.09 -23.06 -0.73
CA GLU A 173 1.08 -23.45 0.69
C GLU A 173 2.02 -22.57 1.53
N ARG A 174 3.21 -22.26 0.99
CA ARG A 174 4.16 -21.36 1.64
C ARG A 174 3.63 -19.93 1.71
N VAL A 175 3.01 -19.44 0.64
CA VAL A 175 2.38 -18.12 0.60
C VAL A 175 1.32 -18.02 1.69
N GLU A 176 0.42 -18.98 1.77
CA GLU A 176 -0.65 -19.01 2.79
C GLU A 176 -0.07 -18.97 4.21
N GLY A 177 0.96 -19.77 4.52
CA GLY A 177 1.62 -19.73 5.81
C GLY A 177 2.31 -18.39 6.14
N VAL A 178 2.93 -17.75 5.13
CA VAL A 178 3.55 -16.42 5.29
C VAL A 178 2.48 -15.34 5.51
N LEU A 179 1.37 -15.40 4.79
CA LEU A 179 0.26 -14.45 4.94
C LEU A 179 -0.40 -14.57 6.32
N GLU A 180 -0.56 -15.78 6.86
CA GLU A 180 -1.03 -16.00 8.25
C GLU A 180 -0.06 -15.43 9.30
N THR A 181 1.25 -15.55 9.07
CA THR A 181 2.28 -14.97 9.94
C THR A 181 2.22 -13.44 9.90
N LEU A 182 2.08 -12.85 8.71
CA LEU A 182 1.88 -11.41 8.52
C LEU A 182 0.61 -10.91 9.21
N LYS A 183 -0.50 -11.63 9.05
CA LYS A 183 -1.76 -11.34 9.73
C LYS A 183 -1.60 -11.29 11.24
N SER A 184 -0.89 -12.26 11.82
CA SER A 184 -0.57 -12.31 13.25
C SER A 184 0.32 -11.14 13.70
N ALA A 185 1.10 -10.56 12.79
CA ALA A 185 1.94 -9.38 12.99
C ALA A 185 1.23 -8.05 12.65
N ASN A 186 -0.11 -8.04 12.63
CA ASN A 186 -0.95 -6.88 12.30
C ASN A 186 -0.82 -6.38 10.85
N PHE A 187 -0.49 -7.26 9.90
CA PHE A 187 -0.54 -7.01 8.45
C PHE A 187 -1.66 -7.81 7.77
N ASP A 188 -2.88 -7.74 8.31
CA ASP A 188 -4.08 -8.34 7.71
C ASP A 188 -4.59 -7.45 6.56
N SER A 189 -3.91 -7.50 5.42
CA SER A 189 -4.13 -6.56 4.31
C SER A 189 -4.37 -7.25 2.97
N ILE A 190 -4.67 -8.55 3.00
CA ILE A 190 -4.99 -9.34 1.81
C ILE A 190 -6.50 -9.32 1.60
N LEU A 191 -6.91 -8.80 0.44
CA LEU A 191 -8.31 -8.72 0.05
C LEU A 191 -8.79 -10.04 -0.56
N PHE A 192 -7.95 -10.68 -1.36
CA PHE A 192 -8.30 -11.89 -2.10
C PHE A 192 -7.05 -12.65 -2.55
N VAL A 193 -7.10 -13.99 -2.52
CA VAL A 193 -6.09 -14.87 -3.11
C VAL A 193 -6.80 -15.71 -4.17
N GLY A 194 -6.30 -15.64 -5.42
CA GLY A 194 -6.86 -16.37 -6.54
C GLY A 194 -6.44 -17.84 -6.58
N GLU A 195 -7.24 -18.64 -7.28
CA GLU A 195 -6.90 -20.02 -7.60
C GLU A 195 -5.82 -20.08 -8.70
N PRO A 196 -5.01 -21.15 -8.76
CA PRO A 196 -3.99 -21.34 -9.80
C PRO A 196 -4.56 -21.20 -11.20
N ASN A 197 -3.87 -20.43 -12.06
CA ASN A 197 -4.26 -20.22 -13.46
C ASN A 197 -5.65 -19.62 -13.66
N THR A 198 -6.18 -18.90 -12.66
CA THR A 198 -7.47 -18.20 -12.77
C THR A 198 -7.30 -16.69 -12.82
N GLU A 199 -8.31 -16.01 -13.34
CA GLU A 199 -8.37 -14.56 -13.23
C GLU A 199 -8.58 -14.12 -11.77
N VAL A 200 -8.09 -12.93 -11.46
CA VAL A 200 -8.27 -12.31 -10.16
C VAL A 200 -9.09 -11.05 -10.34
N LEU A 201 -10.33 -11.09 -9.83
CA LEU A 201 -11.27 -9.97 -9.88
C LEU A 201 -11.42 -9.39 -11.30
N GLY A 202 -11.59 -10.28 -12.29
CA GLY A 202 -11.76 -9.94 -13.70
C GLY A 202 -10.49 -9.55 -14.45
N VAL A 203 -9.30 -9.74 -13.85
CA VAL A 203 -8.01 -9.51 -14.50
C VAL A 203 -7.30 -10.85 -14.73
N PRO A 204 -6.89 -11.18 -15.97
CA PRO A 204 -6.19 -12.43 -16.24
C PRO A 204 -4.81 -12.45 -15.56
N ILE A 205 -4.48 -13.59 -14.96
CA ILE A 205 -3.15 -13.88 -14.41
C ILE A 205 -2.40 -14.80 -15.38
N GLU A 206 -1.08 -14.64 -15.43
CA GLU A 206 -0.23 -15.48 -16.27
C GLU A 206 -0.27 -16.96 -15.86
N ARG A 207 0.09 -17.86 -16.79
CA ARG A 207 0.12 -19.29 -16.52
C ARG A 207 1.14 -19.63 -15.42
N ASP A 208 0.86 -20.70 -14.70
CA ASP A 208 1.63 -21.25 -13.58
C ASP A 208 1.77 -20.32 -12.38
N HIS A 209 0.87 -19.35 -12.24
CA HIS A 209 0.85 -18.38 -11.15
C HIS A 209 -0.51 -18.34 -10.44
N ILE A 210 -0.48 -17.83 -9.20
CA ILE A 210 -1.66 -17.33 -8.49
C ILE A 210 -1.53 -15.81 -8.34
N GLY A 211 -2.65 -15.09 -8.39
CA GLY A 211 -2.69 -13.67 -8.10
C GLY A 211 -3.13 -13.40 -6.66
N ILE A 212 -2.49 -12.45 -6.00
CA ILE A 212 -2.79 -12.01 -4.64
C ILE A 212 -3.17 -10.54 -4.71
N VAL A 213 -4.37 -10.20 -4.25
CA VAL A 213 -4.86 -8.84 -4.13
C VAL A 213 -4.60 -8.35 -2.72
N ALA A 214 -3.80 -7.29 -2.58
CA ALA A 214 -3.63 -6.60 -1.31
C ALA A 214 -4.32 -5.24 -1.37
N ILE A 215 -4.80 -4.80 -0.22
CA ILE A 215 -5.41 -3.49 -0.02
C ILE A 215 -4.37 -2.40 -0.28
N GLY A 216 -4.76 -1.29 -0.89
CA GLY A 216 -3.88 -0.15 -1.14
C GLY A 216 -3.53 0.59 0.16
N GLY A 217 -2.24 0.80 0.41
CA GLY A 217 -1.76 1.51 1.61
C GLY A 217 -2.17 2.99 1.71
N THR A 218 -2.68 3.55 0.61
CA THR A 218 -3.15 4.94 0.51
C THR A 218 -4.67 5.08 0.62
N ASN A 219 -5.44 4.00 0.85
CA ASN A 219 -6.88 4.10 1.13
C ASN A 219 -7.23 5.04 2.29
N PRO A 220 -6.49 5.05 3.43
CA PRO A 220 -6.68 6.05 4.49
C PRO A 220 -6.56 7.50 3.99
N MET A 221 -5.65 7.75 3.06
CA MET A 221 -5.46 9.06 2.46
C MET A 221 -6.58 9.40 1.47
N ALA A 222 -7.00 8.45 0.63
CA ALA A 222 -8.13 8.63 -0.27
C ALA A 222 -9.40 9.01 0.51
N ALA A 223 -9.63 8.38 1.67
CA ALA A 223 -10.74 8.75 2.56
C ALA A 223 -10.62 10.18 3.12
N VAL A 224 -9.42 10.67 3.40
CA VAL A 224 -9.20 12.08 3.81
C VAL A 224 -9.52 13.03 2.63
N GLN A 225 -9.11 12.69 1.41
CA GLN A 225 -9.44 13.46 0.21
C GLN A 225 -10.96 13.48 -0.06
N GLU A 226 -11.65 12.35 0.13
CA GLU A 226 -13.12 12.24 0.00
C GLU A 226 -13.87 13.19 0.96
N GLN A 227 -13.27 13.57 2.09
CA GLN A 227 -13.82 14.56 3.03
C GLN A 227 -13.43 16.02 2.71
N GLY A 228 -12.77 16.25 1.56
CA GLY A 228 -12.36 17.58 1.11
C GLY A 228 -11.15 18.16 1.84
N ILE A 229 -10.41 17.35 2.59
CA ILE A 229 -9.19 17.78 3.29
C ILE A 229 -7.99 17.67 2.33
N PRO A 230 -7.28 18.77 2.02
CA PRO A 230 -6.13 18.72 1.14
C PRO A 230 -4.98 17.92 1.75
N ILE A 231 -4.54 16.88 1.05
CA ILE A 231 -3.46 15.99 1.48
C ILE A 231 -2.63 15.58 0.25
N ARG A 232 -1.31 15.58 0.39
CA ARG A 232 -0.35 15.20 -0.67
C ARG A 232 0.34 13.92 -0.27
N THR A 233 0.52 12.98 -1.18
CA THR A 233 1.29 11.77 -0.89
C THR A 233 2.59 11.75 -1.66
N GLN A 234 3.59 11.20 -0.99
CA GLN A 234 4.75 10.63 -1.64
C GLN A 234 4.69 9.12 -1.40
N ALA A 235 4.24 8.36 -2.40
CA ALA A 235 4.31 6.91 -2.38
C ALA A 235 5.71 6.44 -2.80
N LEU A 236 6.03 5.17 -2.51
CA LEU A 236 7.35 4.58 -2.76
C LEU A 236 8.51 5.39 -2.17
N SER A 237 8.30 5.96 -0.98
CA SER A 237 9.10 7.10 -0.54
C SER A 237 10.07 6.80 0.58
N GLU A 238 9.69 6.03 1.60
CA GLU A 238 10.51 5.92 2.80
C GLU A 238 10.53 4.51 3.42
N LEU A 239 11.62 4.27 4.14
CA LEU A 239 11.82 3.12 5.01
C LEU A 239 11.81 3.61 6.45
N ILE A 240 11.15 2.88 7.34
CA ILE A 240 11.02 3.24 8.76
C ILE A 240 11.13 1.99 9.61
N ASP A 241 11.77 2.09 10.77
CA ASP A 241 11.72 1.02 11.75
C ASP A 241 10.31 0.93 12.33
N ILE A 242 9.73 -0.28 12.34
CA ILE A 242 8.36 -0.47 12.84
C ILE A 242 8.22 -0.07 14.32
N ASP A 243 9.32 -0.13 15.09
CA ASP A 243 9.35 0.28 16.51
C ASP A 243 9.18 1.80 16.69
N GLU A 244 9.35 2.59 15.62
CA GLU A 244 9.07 4.03 15.63
C GLU A 244 7.59 4.36 15.37
N MET A 245 6.75 3.35 15.11
CA MET A 245 5.34 3.51 14.78
C MET A 245 4.44 3.05 15.93
N GLU A 246 3.24 3.64 16.00
CA GLU A 246 2.22 3.29 16.98
C GLU A 246 1.18 2.36 16.37
N MET A 247 0.71 1.39 17.15
CA MET A 247 -0.40 0.53 16.73
C MET A 247 -1.75 1.26 16.87
N VAL A 248 -2.67 1.03 15.92
CA VAL A 248 -3.97 1.73 15.80
C VAL A 248 -5.13 0.99 16.44
#